data_AF-A0A351JZ21-F1
#
_entry.id   AF-A0A351JZ21-F1
#
_cell.length_a   1.000
_cell.length_b   1.000
_cell.length_c   1.000
_cell.angle_alpha   90.00
_cell.angle_beta   90.00
_cell.angle_gamma   90.00
#
_symmetry.space_group_name_H-M   'P 1'
#
loop_
_entity.id
_entity.type
_entity.pdbx_description
1 polymer ?
#
loop_
_entity_poly.entity_id
_entity_poly.type
_entity_poly.pdbx_seq_one_letter_code
_entity_poly.pdbx_strand_id
1 'polypeptide(L)'
;MILSPESRLSWLLQVRDSKRLAPRKREFLSSCIQREALAVGVGVVPPETIDACGIVAATRLAMRLAVEKLAQFPDFLLIDWITMPELDIPQRSITRGDNLSRSIAAASILAKVHRDRLMMEYDSLYSGYGFARNKGYPTTEHLAKLRRLGCCPIHRASFAPVREVREKNG
;
A
#
# COMPACT_ATOMS: atom_id res chain seq x y z
N MET A 1 6.89 -8.00 -7.10
CA MET A 1 7.65 -7.30 -8.17
C MET A 1 8.99 -8.02 -8.35
N ILE A 2 9.58 -7.95 -9.53
CA ILE A 2 10.86 -8.61 -9.84
C ILE A 2 11.80 -7.55 -10.44
N LEU A 3 12.95 -7.34 -9.80
CA LEU A 3 14.02 -6.47 -10.31
C LEU A 3 14.96 -7.30 -11.18
N SER A 4 15.52 -6.73 -12.24
CA SER A 4 16.57 -7.42 -12.99
C SER A 4 17.85 -7.51 -12.14
N PRO A 5 18.53 -8.68 -12.11
CA PRO A 5 19.80 -8.84 -11.41
C PRO A 5 20.94 -8.06 -12.08
N GLU A 6 20.83 -7.77 -13.37
CA GLU A 6 21.86 -7.12 -14.20
C GLU A 6 21.72 -5.59 -14.18
N SER A 7 20.69 -5.07 -13.54
CA SER A 7 20.38 -3.65 -13.58
C SER A 7 21.44 -2.81 -12.84
N ARG A 8 22.43 -2.28 -13.58
CA ARG A 8 23.34 -1.19 -13.14
C ARG A 8 22.63 0.16 -13.08
N LEU A 9 21.43 0.18 -12.52
CA LEU A 9 20.54 1.32 -12.58
C LEU A 9 20.89 2.31 -11.47
N SER A 10 21.35 3.49 -11.87
CA SER A 10 21.75 4.57 -10.97
C SER A 10 20.62 5.02 -10.02
N TRP A 11 19.35 4.83 -10.42
CA TRP A 11 18.20 5.12 -9.57
C TRP A 11 18.00 4.07 -8.46
N LEU A 12 18.42 2.81 -8.67
CA LEU A 12 18.24 1.74 -7.69
C LEU A 12 19.08 1.98 -6.42
N LEU A 13 20.22 2.67 -6.56
CA LEU A 13 21.02 3.13 -5.42
C LEU A 13 20.28 4.12 -4.52
N GLN A 14 19.26 4.79 -5.06
CA GLN A 14 18.48 5.82 -4.37
C GLN A 14 17.19 5.26 -3.75
N VAL A 15 16.88 3.99 -4.02
CA VAL A 15 15.76 3.28 -3.38
C VAL A 15 16.10 3.00 -1.92
N ARG A 16 15.25 3.49 -1.03
CA ARG A 16 15.27 3.32 0.44
C ARG A 16 13.82 3.26 0.93
N ASP A 17 13.62 3.09 2.23
CA ASP A 17 12.30 3.19 2.87
C ASP A 17 11.48 4.37 2.29
N SER A 18 10.32 4.03 1.73
CA SER A 18 9.40 4.98 1.08
C SER A 18 9.03 6.15 1.98
N LYS A 19 8.97 5.95 3.30
CA LYS A 19 8.61 6.99 4.28
C LYS A 19 9.72 8.04 4.44
N ARG A 20 10.97 7.68 4.12
CA ARG A 20 12.13 8.57 4.15
C ARG A 20 12.32 9.37 2.87
N LEU A 21 11.50 9.10 1.84
CA LEU A 21 11.60 9.74 0.54
C LEU A 21 10.52 10.83 0.38
N ALA A 22 10.95 12.01 -0.09
CA ALA A 22 10.05 13.09 -0.46
C ALA A 22 9.05 12.64 -1.55
N PRO A 23 7.80 13.15 -1.58
CA PRO A 23 6.78 12.72 -2.54
C PRO A 23 7.24 12.77 -4.00
N ARG A 24 7.87 13.87 -4.43
CA ARG A 24 8.42 14.00 -5.79
C ARG A 24 9.45 12.92 -6.12
N LYS A 25 10.29 12.56 -5.15
CA LYS A 25 11.32 11.53 -5.33
C LYS A 25 10.69 10.14 -5.43
N ARG A 26 9.66 9.86 -4.63
CA ARG A 26 8.89 8.61 -4.71
C ARG A 26 8.20 8.46 -6.07
N GLU A 27 7.58 9.51 -6.59
CA GLU A 27 6.95 9.51 -7.92
C GLU A 27 7.97 9.21 -9.03
N PHE A 28 9.14 9.87 -8.99
CA PHE A 28 10.24 9.60 -9.90
C PHE A 28 10.71 8.14 -9.82
N LEU A 29 11.01 7.64 -8.62
CA LEU A 29 11.47 6.27 -8.43
C LEU A 29 10.40 5.24 -8.82
N SER A 30 9.13 5.50 -8.51
CA SER A 30 8.01 4.64 -8.93
C SER A 30 7.95 4.52 -10.45
N SER A 31 8.17 5.61 -11.17
CA SER A 31 8.20 5.62 -12.65
C SER A 31 9.39 4.82 -13.20
N CYS A 32 10.59 4.98 -12.60
CA CYS A 32 11.75 4.16 -12.95
C CYS A 32 11.50 2.67 -12.70
N ILE A 33 10.97 2.31 -11.54
CA ILE A 33 10.66 0.92 -11.18
C ILE A 33 9.65 0.32 -12.17
N GLN A 34 8.57 1.03 -12.50
CA GLN A 34 7.56 0.54 -13.44
C GLN A 34 8.12 0.31 -14.84
N ARG A 35 9.06 1.15 -15.28
CA ARG A 35 9.66 1.05 -16.62
C ARG A 35 10.72 -0.05 -16.72
N GLU A 36 11.47 -0.29 -15.65
CA GLU A 36 12.73 -1.05 -15.72
C GLU A 36 12.71 -2.35 -14.89
N ALA A 37 11.71 -2.57 -14.05
CA ALA A 37 11.51 -3.86 -13.40
C ALA A 37 11.04 -4.92 -14.41
N LEU A 38 11.46 -6.17 -14.20
CA LEU A 38 11.07 -7.31 -15.04
C LEU A 38 9.57 -7.62 -14.93
N ALA A 39 9.00 -7.44 -13.73
CA ALA A 39 7.57 -7.59 -13.50
C ALA A 39 7.11 -6.74 -12.31
N VAL A 40 5.95 -6.09 -12.45
CA VAL A 40 5.30 -5.33 -11.38
C VAL A 40 3.84 -5.75 -11.31
N GLY A 41 3.37 -6.01 -10.10
CA GLY A 41 1.97 -6.28 -9.81
C GLY A 41 1.54 -5.48 -8.58
N VAL A 42 0.31 -4.98 -8.60
CA VAL A 42 -0.28 -4.18 -7.52
C VAL A 42 -1.64 -4.76 -7.15
N GLY A 43 -1.74 -5.26 -5.92
CA GLY A 43 -2.99 -5.73 -5.34
C GLY A 43 -3.65 -4.65 -4.49
N VAL A 44 -4.97 -4.57 -4.60
CA VAL A 44 -5.81 -3.63 -3.85
C VAL A 44 -6.97 -4.43 -3.27
N VAL A 45 -7.28 -4.19 -2.01
CA VAL A 45 -8.38 -4.84 -1.29
C VAL A 45 -9.29 -3.74 -0.74
N PRO A 46 -10.61 -3.83 -0.97
CA PRO A 46 -11.53 -2.78 -0.58
C PRO A 46 -11.80 -2.80 0.94
N PRO A 47 -12.29 -1.69 1.52
CA PRO A 47 -12.51 -1.56 2.97
C PRO A 47 -13.42 -2.64 3.55
N GLU A 48 -14.45 -3.05 2.82
CA GLU A 48 -15.43 -4.05 3.25
C GLU A 48 -14.76 -5.41 3.48
N THR A 49 -13.80 -5.78 2.63
CA THR A 49 -12.99 -6.98 2.82
C THR A 49 -12.08 -6.85 4.05
N ILE A 50 -11.50 -5.67 4.28
CA ILE A 50 -10.70 -5.40 5.49
C ILE A 50 -11.55 -5.55 6.73
N ASP A 51 -12.78 -5.04 6.70
CA ASP A 51 -13.73 -5.13 7.80
C ASP A 51 -14.18 -6.58 8.06
N ALA A 52 -14.29 -7.40 7.02
CA ALA A 52 -14.71 -8.79 7.12
C ALA A 52 -13.63 -9.74 7.65
N CYS A 53 -12.37 -9.59 7.23
CA CYS A 53 -11.29 -10.54 7.58
C CYS A 53 -10.19 -9.95 8.48
N GLY A 54 -10.26 -8.66 8.80
CA GLY A 54 -9.23 -7.94 9.53
C GLY A 54 -8.01 -7.57 8.68
N ILE A 55 -7.18 -6.67 9.21
CA ILE A 55 -6.09 -6.04 8.45
C ILE A 55 -4.97 -6.99 8.04
N VAL A 56 -4.65 -8.01 8.84
CA VAL A 56 -3.56 -8.95 8.53
C VAL A 56 -3.95 -9.85 7.36
N ALA A 57 -5.14 -10.45 7.40
CA ALA A 57 -5.63 -11.28 6.31
C ALA A 57 -5.86 -10.46 5.02
N ALA A 58 -6.39 -9.24 5.13
CA ALA A 58 -6.53 -8.36 3.97
C ALA A 58 -5.17 -7.94 3.38
N THR A 59 -4.14 -7.78 4.21
CA THR A 59 -2.77 -7.49 3.75
C THR A 59 -2.22 -8.67 2.95
N ARG A 60 -2.38 -9.91 3.45
CA ARG A 60 -2.00 -11.13 2.71
C ARG A 60 -2.75 -11.23 1.38
N LEU A 61 -4.06 -10.99 1.39
CA LEU A 61 -4.88 -10.96 0.18
C LEU A 61 -4.37 -9.94 -0.84
N ALA A 62 -4.04 -8.72 -0.41
CA ALA A 62 -3.47 -7.69 -1.29
C ALA A 62 -2.12 -8.13 -1.86
N MET A 63 -1.27 -8.78 -1.06
CA MET A 63 0.00 -9.32 -1.54
C MET A 63 -0.21 -10.46 -2.55
N ARG A 64 -1.17 -11.37 -2.31
CA ARG A 64 -1.52 -12.46 -3.24
C ARG A 64 -1.97 -11.90 -4.59
N LEU A 65 -2.90 -10.95 -4.58
CA LEU A 65 -3.36 -10.26 -5.79
C LEU A 65 -2.21 -9.53 -6.51
N ALA A 66 -1.21 -9.04 -5.77
CA ALA A 66 -0.03 -8.42 -6.37
C ALA A 66 0.88 -9.44 -7.05
N VAL A 67 1.03 -10.65 -6.49
CA VAL A 67 1.80 -11.75 -7.09
C VAL A 67 1.09 -12.28 -8.34
N GLU A 68 -0.23 -12.49 -8.28
CA GLU A 68 -1.04 -12.98 -9.41
C GLU A 68 -1.03 -12.04 -10.62
N LYS A 69 -0.78 -10.75 -10.42
CA LYS A 69 -0.67 -9.75 -11.48
C LYS A 69 0.74 -9.63 -12.08
N LEU A 70 1.73 -10.38 -11.58
CA LEU A 70 3.05 -10.36 -12.18
C LEU A 70 3.00 -11.05 -13.55
N ALA A 71 3.56 -10.40 -14.57
CA ALA A 71 3.73 -11.00 -15.90
C ALA A 71 4.71 -12.19 -15.90
N GLN A 72 5.50 -12.35 -14.84
CA GLN A 72 6.47 -13.43 -14.65
C GLN A 72 6.31 -13.98 -13.24
N PHE A 73 6.30 -15.31 -13.13
CA PHE A 73 6.19 -15.98 -11.83
C PHE A 73 7.51 -15.86 -11.06
N PRO A 74 7.49 -15.47 -9.77
CA PRO A 74 8.72 -15.35 -8.99
C PRO A 74 9.17 -16.71 -8.45
N ASP A 75 10.47 -16.99 -8.51
CA ASP A 75 11.06 -18.20 -7.90
C ASP A 75 11.16 -18.10 -6.36
N PHE A 76 11.18 -16.88 -5.83
CA PHE A 76 11.33 -16.62 -4.40
C PHE A 76 10.68 -15.29 -3.98
N LEU A 77 10.03 -15.27 -2.82
CA LEU A 77 9.41 -14.07 -2.24
C LEU A 77 10.21 -13.52 -1.05
N LEU A 78 10.55 -12.23 -1.11
CA LEU A 78 11.02 -11.46 0.04
C LEU A 78 9.87 -10.58 0.53
N ILE A 79 9.42 -10.81 1.76
CA ILE A 79 8.21 -10.17 2.30
C ILE A 79 8.56 -9.40 3.57
N ASP A 80 8.01 -8.20 3.73
CA ASP A 80 8.20 -7.41 4.96
C ASP A 80 7.26 -7.91 6.06
N TRP A 81 7.83 -8.33 7.18
CA TRP A 81 7.18 -8.68 8.44
C TRP A 81 6.23 -9.91 8.45
N ILE A 82 5.60 -10.30 7.34
CA ILE A 82 4.66 -11.44 7.28
C ILE A 82 5.08 -12.56 6.33
N THR A 83 4.49 -13.74 6.55
CA THR A 83 4.49 -14.86 5.61
C THR A 83 3.11 -15.02 4.96
N MET A 84 3.09 -15.64 3.78
CA MET A 84 1.92 -15.98 2.98
C MET A 84 1.84 -17.49 2.80
N PRO A 85 1.35 -18.24 3.81
CA PRO A 85 1.28 -19.69 3.77
C PRO A 85 0.40 -20.24 2.64
N GLU A 86 -0.47 -19.41 2.06
CA GLU A 86 -1.34 -19.75 0.94
C GLU A 86 -0.63 -19.81 -0.42
N LEU A 87 0.61 -19.31 -0.53
CA LEU A 87 1.39 -19.36 -1.75
C LEU A 87 2.44 -20.46 -1.67
N ASP A 88 2.39 -21.39 -2.62
CA ASP A 88 3.42 -22.42 -2.82
C ASP A 88 4.63 -21.85 -3.56
N ILE A 89 5.22 -20.81 -2.97
CA ILE A 89 6.44 -20.15 -3.46
C ILE A 89 7.40 -20.04 -2.28
N PRO A 90 8.67 -20.48 -2.42
CA PRO A 90 9.70 -20.26 -1.43
C PRO A 90 9.75 -18.80 -0.99
N GLN A 91 9.76 -18.57 0.32
CA GLN A 91 9.61 -17.21 0.85
C GLN A 91 10.41 -16.97 2.12
N ARG A 92 10.79 -15.71 2.33
CA ARG A 92 11.43 -15.24 3.55
C ARG A 92 10.74 -13.98 4.05
N SER A 93 10.21 -14.06 5.27
CA SER A 93 9.80 -12.87 6.02
C SER A 93 11.03 -12.16 6.58
N ILE A 94 11.09 -10.83 6.39
CA ILE A 94 12.17 -9.97 6.85
C ILE A 94 11.56 -8.84 7.66
N THR A 95 11.92 -8.76 8.94
CA THR A 95 11.52 -7.63 9.79
C THR A 95 12.25 -6.36 9.35
N ARG A 96 11.50 -5.27 9.08
CA ARG A 96 12.06 -4.01 8.54
C ARG A 96 12.74 -4.25 7.19
N GLY A 97 12.10 -5.07 6.36
CA GLY A 97 12.65 -5.53 5.09
C GLY A 97 12.92 -4.41 4.09
N ASP A 98 12.20 -3.29 4.19
CA ASP A 98 12.41 -2.07 3.42
C ASP A 98 13.76 -1.39 3.66
N ASN A 99 14.43 -1.67 4.79
CA ASN A 99 15.79 -1.19 5.07
C ASN A 99 16.88 -2.18 4.63
N LEU A 100 16.51 -3.45 4.40
CA LEU A 100 17.46 -4.55 4.19
C LEU A 100 17.41 -5.12 2.76
N SER A 101 16.31 -4.92 2.04
CA SER A 101 16.08 -5.45 0.70
C SER A 101 15.64 -4.36 -0.25
N ARG A 102 16.37 -4.21 -1.36
CA ARG A 102 16.02 -3.28 -2.43
C ARG A 102 14.69 -3.65 -3.09
N SER A 103 14.39 -4.93 -3.22
CA SER A 103 13.11 -5.41 -3.78
C SER A 103 11.94 -5.02 -2.88
N ILE A 104 12.08 -5.17 -1.55
CA ILE A 104 11.05 -4.76 -0.59
C ILE A 104 10.90 -3.24 -0.58
N ALA A 105 12.01 -2.50 -0.58
CA ALA A 105 11.99 -1.04 -0.63
C ALA A 105 11.35 -0.51 -1.93
N ALA A 106 11.65 -1.10 -3.08
CA ALA A 106 11.04 -0.74 -4.36
C ALA A 106 9.53 -1.06 -4.37
N ALA A 107 9.13 -2.22 -3.84
CA ALA A 107 7.72 -2.58 -3.69
C ALA A 107 6.97 -1.60 -2.77
N SER A 108 7.58 -1.17 -1.66
CA SER A 108 6.95 -0.21 -0.73
C SER A 108 6.77 1.18 -1.37
N ILE A 109 7.71 1.62 -2.21
CA ILE A 109 7.55 2.85 -3.01
C ILE A 109 6.36 2.73 -3.96
N LEU A 110 6.25 1.63 -4.72
CA LEU A 110 5.12 1.39 -5.63
C LEU A 110 3.78 1.40 -4.88
N ALA A 111 3.68 0.66 -3.79
CA ALA A 111 2.48 0.59 -2.96
C ALA A 111 2.08 1.96 -2.42
N LYS A 112 3.07 2.73 -1.91
CA LYS A 112 2.82 4.07 -1.36
C LYS A 112 2.36 5.06 -2.43
N VAL A 113 3.02 5.08 -3.59
CA VAL A 113 2.64 5.98 -4.70
C VAL A 113 1.25 5.63 -5.22
N HIS A 114 0.96 4.35 -5.44
CA HIS A 114 -0.36 3.91 -5.87
C HIS A 114 -1.44 4.31 -4.86
N ARG A 115 -1.20 4.06 -3.56
CA ARG A 115 -2.12 4.45 -2.49
C ARG A 115 -2.34 5.97 -2.42
N ASP A 116 -1.28 6.76 -2.58
CA ASP A 116 -1.36 8.23 -2.53
C ASP A 116 -2.16 8.80 -3.70
N ARG A 117 -2.03 8.21 -4.91
CA ARG A 117 -2.84 8.54 -6.09
C ARG A 117 -4.31 8.22 -5.88
N LEU A 118 -4.62 7.02 -5.40
CA LEU A 118 -5.99 6.63 -5.07
C LEU A 118 -6.64 7.57 -4.05
N MET A 119 -5.90 8.06 -3.05
CA MET A 119 -6.43 9.04 -2.09
C MET A 119 -6.64 10.44 -2.67
N MET A 120 -5.94 10.80 -3.75
CA MET A 120 -6.22 12.05 -4.47
C MET A 120 -7.51 11.92 -5.29
N GLU A 121 -7.71 10.78 -5.95
CA GLU A 121 -8.97 10.46 -6.66
C GLU A 121 -10.15 10.40 -5.69
N TYR A 122 -9.98 9.80 -4.53
CA TYR A 122 -11.02 9.77 -3.51
C TYR A 122 -11.33 11.13 -2.89
N ASP A 123 -10.39 12.08 -2.91
CA ASP A 123 -10.67 13.44 -2.43
C ASP A 123 -11.66 14.18 -3.32
N SER A 124 -11.62 13.94 -4.64
CA SER A 124 -12.60 14.52 -5.56
C SER A 124 -13.96 13.81 -5.43
N LEU A 125 -13.96 12.47 -5.37
CA LEU A 125 -15.19 11.68 -5.23
C LEU A 125 -15.91 11.89 -3.89
N TYR A 126 -15.15 12.03 -2.81
CA TYR A 126 -15.65 12.23 -1.45
C TYR A 126 -15.15 13.56 -0.91
N SER A 127 -15.72 14.64 -1.46
CA SER A 127 -15.36 16.00 -1.12
C SER A 127 -15.57 16.31 0.38
N GLY A 128 -14.68 17.14 0.93
CA GLY A 128 -14.78 17.63 2.31
C GLY A 128 -13.99 16.83 3.34
N TYR A 129 -13.56 15.60 3.05
CA TYR A 129 -12.74 14.77 3.95
C TYR A 129 -11.24 15.10 3.92
N GLY A 130 -10.73 15.74 2.85
CA GLY A 130 -9.31 16.10 2.73
C GLY A 130 -8.38 14.91 2.55
N PHE A 131 -8.86 13.85 1.90
CA PHE A 131 -8.15 12.62 1.61
C PHE A 131 -6.87 12.85 0.81
N ALA A 132 -6.82 13.87 -0.05
CA ALA A 132 -5.61 14.22 -0.77
C ALA A 132 -4.45 14.62 0.18
N ARG A 133 -4.76 15.13 1.38
CA ARG A 133 -3.76 15.53 2.38
C ARG A 133 -3.54 14.46 3.44
N ASN A 134 -4.60 14.01 4.10
CA ASN A 134 -4.49 13.08 5.23
C ASN A 134 -4.35 11.61 4.82
N LYS A 135 -4.59 11.25 3.54
CA LYS A 135 -4.49 9.90 2.99
C LYS A 135 -5.35 8.85 3.73
N GLY A 136 -6.38 9.28 4.44
CA GLY A 136 -7.26 8.44 5.25
C GLY A 136 -6.73 8.12 6.65
N TYR A 137 -5.57 8.65 7.06
CA TYR A 137 -5.07 8.51 8.42
C TYR A 137 -5.94 9.29 9.41
N PRO A 138 -6.05 8.84 10.68
CA PRO A 138 -6.86 9.48 11.71
C PRO A 138 -6.19 10.74 12.27
N THR A 139 -5.87 11.70 11.39
CA THR A 139 -5.38 13.02 11.78
C THR A 139 -6.48 13.82 12.47
N THR A 140 -6.12 14.80 13.30
CA THR A 140 -7.09 15.69 13.97
C THR A 140 -8.11 16.28 12.99
N GLU A 141 -7.64 16.73 11.82
CA GLU A 141 -8.48 17.26 10.75
C GLU A 141 -9.44 16.21 10.19
N HIS A 142 -8.95 15.00 9.92
CA HIS A 142 -9.77 13.93 9.36
C HIS A 142 -10.84 13.49 10.36
N LEU A 143 -10.49 13.33 11.64
CA LEU A 143 -11.45 12.96 12.68
C LEU A 143 -12.52 14.03 12.89
N ALA A 144 -12.16 15.32 12.81
CA ALA A 144 -13.15 16.41 12.86
C ALA A 144 -14.13 16.34 11.67
N LYS A 145 -13.61 16.09 10.46
CA LYS A 145 -14.42 15.94 9.24
C LYS A 145 -15.30 14.69 9.29
N LEU A 146 -14.78 13.56 9.77
CA LEU A 146 -15.52 12.32 9.96
C LEU A 146 -16.70 12.51 10.92
N ARG A 147 -16.49 13.19 12.05
CA ARG A 147 -17.58 13.50 13.00
C ARG A 147 -18.64 14.43 12.40
N ARG A 148 -18.22 15.39 11.57
CA ARG A 148 -19.12 16.38 10.95
C ARG A 148 -19.90 15.83 9.75
N LEU A 149 -19.26 15.02 8.92
CA LEU A 149 -19.80 14.56 7.63
C LEU A 149 -20.37 13.13 7.70
N GLY A 150 -20.09 12.39 8.78
CA GLY A 150 -20.36 10.96 8.85
C GLY A 150 -19.29 10.12 8.14
N CYS A 151 -19.49 8.81 8.06
CA CYS A 151 -18.64 7.91 7.30
C CYS A 151 -19.06 7.85 5.82
N CYS A 152 -18.10 7.71 4.92
CA CYS A 152 -18.32 7.42 3.50
C CYS A 152 -17.85 5.99 3.14
N PRO A 153 -18.20 5.46 1.95
CA PRO A 153 -17.91 4.07 1.55
C PRO A 153 -16.45 3.63 1.68
N ILE A 154 -15.49 4.55 1.56
CA ILE A 154 -14.07 4.17 1.65
C ILE A 154 -13.53 4.07 3.10
N HIS A 155 -14.35 4.38 4.10
CA HIS A 155 -13.99 4.21 5.50
C HIS A 155 -14.10 2.74 5.91
N ARG A 156 -13.15 2.28 6.74
CA ARG A 156 -13.17 0.94 7.32
C ARG A 156 -14.06 0.95 8.55
N ALA A 157 -15.26 0.42 8.42
CA ALA A 157 -16.29 0.44 9.45
C ALA A 157 -15.85 -0.24 10.76
N SER A 158 -14.97 -1.25 10.68
CA SER A 158 -14.48 -1.99 11.85
C SER A 158 -13.47 -1.21 12.70
N PHE A 159 -12.90 -0.12 12.17
CA PHE A 159 -11.86 0.65 12.85
C PHE A 159 -12.51 1.61 13.86
N ALA A 160 -11.96 1.67 15.07
CA ALA A 160 -12.60 2.33 16.23
C ALA A 160 -13.15 3.75 15.95
N PRO A 161 -12.39 4.70 15.36
CA PRO A 161 -12.90 6.05 15.13
C PRO A 161 -14.10 6.11 14.17
N VAL A 162 -14.19 5.16 13.23
CA VAL A 162 -15.31 5.08 12.28
C VAL A 162 -16.51 4.41 12.95
N ARG A 163 -16.28 3.31 13.66
CA ARG A 163 -17.32 2.60 14.42
C ARG A 163 -18.01 3.53 15.42
N GLU A 164 -17.24 4.30 16.18
CA GLU A 164 -17.76 5.26 17.17
C GLU A 164 -18.66 6.34 16.55
N VAL A 165 -18.34 6.80 15.32
CA VAL A 165 -19.17 7.79 14.62
C VAL A 165 -20.44 7.15 14.06
N ARG A 166 -20.38 5.89 13.61
CA ARG A 166 -21.56 5.15 13.14
C ARG A 166 -22.54 4.86 14.27
N GLU A 167 -22.04 4.45 15.43
CA GLU A 167 -22.86 4.13 16.62
C GLU A 167 -23.55 5.35 17.23
N LYS A 168 -22.97 6.56 17.07
CA LYS A 168 -23.59 7.80 17.56
C LYS A 168 -24.65 8.39 16.63
N ASN A 169 -24.64 7.97 15.37
CA ASN A 169 -25.56 8.46 14.33
C ASN A 169 -26.70 7.46 14.01
N GLY A 170 -26.70 6.29 14.66
CA GLY A 170 -27.77 5.30 14.58
C GLY A 170 -28.56 5.27 15.88
#